data_AF-A0A2V9P0R5-F1
#
_entry.id   AF-A0A2V9P0R5-F1
#
_cell.length_a   1.000
_cell.length_b   1.000
_cell.length_c   1.000
_cell.angle_alpha   90.00
_cell.angle_beta   90.00
_cell.angle_gamma   90.00
#
_symmetry.space_group_name_H-M   'P 1'
#
loop_
_entity.id
_entity.type
_entity.pdbx_description
1 polymer ?
#
loop_
_entity_poly.entity_id
_entity_poly.type
_entity_poly.pdbx_seq_one_letter_code
_entity_poly.pdbx_strand_id
1 'polypeptide(L)'
;MKEQADNLEAKMHARADRWRSQAYPFGSEMPWDSTGQEEVYAWTKYFGYNDKAGVTLNAILGYDPTVPHWGYNGSARRYWDFIFAAKDRRLERQLHHYGSGLNAVPLLAEYREHPDDFYLLRVGYGGTMGALTDIDQEGFASAAFHSFPDMLKPDPLSGDYGPNFFGHAWNTATYLVHHPQLGWLAFGGNVEEHGGTIKVTPLDSARTRVYIAPFGLWLTLDAGGFQSVELNPGTGTVRLMLAAATQFTAEARLHIDELTQVKNRGNYHPVKTYKLDREAYVVPLTEAATQVELTKTQ
;
A
#
# COMPACT_ATOMS: atom_id res chain seq x y z
N MET A 1 5.63 -26.63 -12.74
CA MET A 1 5.54 -25.24 -12.25
C MET A 1 6.64 -24.35 -12.81
N LYS A 2 7.90 -24.81 -12.94
CA LYS A 2 8.96 -24.00 -13.55
C LYS A 2 8.64 -23.56 -14.98
N GLU A 3 8.27 -24.48 -15.86
CA GLU A 3 7.92 -24.16 -17.26
C GLU A 3 6.76 -23.15 -17.37
N GLN A 4 5.73 -23.28 -16.52
CA GLN A 4 4.62 -22.32 -16.50
C GLN A 4 5.06 -20.93 -16.02
N ALA A 5 5.94 -20.87 -15.00
CA ALA A 5 6.50 -19.61 -14.51
C ALA A 5 7.38 -18.95 -15.57
N ASP A 6 8.29 -19.70 -16.19
CA ASP A 6 9.18 -19.23 -17.25
C ASP A 6 8.36 -18.71 -18.46
N ASN A 7 7.26 -19.38 -18.81
CA ASN A 7 6.36 -18.94 -19.89
C ASN A 7 5.63 -17.63 -19.55
N LEU A 8 5.16 -17.48 -18.30
CA LEU A 8 4.52 -16.25 -17.85
C LEU A 8 5.53 -15.09 -17.85
N GLU A 9 6.71 -15.30 -17.29
CA GLU A 9 7.78 -14.30 -17.24
C GLU A 9 8.16 -13.84 -18.65
N ALA A 10 8.36 -14.76 -19.60
CA ALA A 10 8.66 -14.43 -20.98
C ALA A 10 7.56 -13.58 -21.65
N LYS A 11 6.28 -13.89 -21.39
CA LYS A 11 5.14 -13.10 -21.90
C LYS A 11 5.09 -11.71 -21.29
N MET A 12 5.35 -11.59 -19.99
CA MET A 12 5.36 -10.30 -19.30
C MET A 12 6.55 -9.45 -19.72
N HIS A 13 7.71 -10.06 -19.98
CA HIS A 13 8.88 -9.37 -20.51
C HIS A 13 8.58 -8.78 -21.90
N ALA A 14 7.96 -9.57 -22.79
CA ALA A 14 7.55 -9.07 -24.11
C ALA A 14 6.54 -7.91 -24.02
N ARG A 15 5.65 -7.90 -23.02
CA ARG A 15 4.76 -6.76 -22.75
C ARG A 15 5.55 -5.55 -22.24
N ALA A 16 6.47 -5.74 -21.30
CA ALA A 16 7.32 -4.68 -20.76
C ALA A 16 8.18 -4.03 -21.85
N ASP A 17 8.74 -4.81 -22.78
CA ASP A 17 9.48 -4.31 -23.94
C ASP A 17 8.63 -3.38 -24.81
N ARG A 18 7.36 -3.75 -25.04
CA ARG A 18 6.41 -2.91 -25.79
C ARG A 18 6.07 -1.63 -25.04
N TRP A 19 5.79 -1.70 -23.74
CA TRP A 19 5.51 -0.51 -22.94
C TRP A 19 6.70 0.44 -22.87
N ARG A 20 7.92 -0.12 -22.78
CA ARG A 20 9.16 0.65 -22.79
C ARG A 20 9.29 1.48 -24.07
N SER A 21 8.92 0.94 -25.23
CA SER A 21 9.00 1.66 -26.51
C SER A 21 7.92 2.73 -26.71
N GLN A 22 6.85 2.73 -25.91
CA GLN A 22 5.75 3.70 -26.00
C GLN A 22 6.01 4.90 -25.08
N ALA A 23 5.67 6.12 -25.51
CA ALA A 23 5.81 7.30 -24.65
C ALA A 23 4.96 7.17 -23.37
N TYR A 24 3.66 6.88 -23.56
CA TYR A 24 2.67 6.72 -22.49
C TYR A 24 1.82 5.46 -22.73
N PRO A 25 2.20 4.30 -22.15
CA PRO A 25 1.53 3.01 -22.38
C PRO A 25 0.25 2.81 -21.54
N PHE A 26 -0.52 3.87 -21.30
CA PHE A 26 -1.65 3.86 -20.36
C PHE A 26 -3.02 3.97 -21.05
N GLY A 27 -3.04 4.17 -22.37
CA GLY A 27 -4.28 4.34 -23.10
C GLY A 27 -5.13 3.07 -23.13
N SER A 28 -6.43 3.23 -22.94
CA SER A 28 -7.45 2.17 -22.98
C SER A 28 -8.46 2.42 -24.11
N GLU A 29 -9.76 2.28 -23.85
CA GLU A 29 -10.86 2.48 -24.79
C GLU A 29 -10.94 3.92 -25.32
N MET A 30 -10.55 4.91 -24.50
CA MET A 30 -10.57 6.33 -24.86
C MET A 30 -9.16 6.95 -24.83
N PRO A 31 -8.84 7.91 -25.72
CA PRO A 31 -7.49 8.52 -25.78
C PRO A 31 -7.05 9.29 -24.54
N TRP A 32 -8.00 9.71 -23.69
CA TRP A 32 -7.76 10.42 -22.44
C TRP A 32 -7.95 9.52 -21.21
N ASP A 33 -8.22 8.24 -21.42
CA ASP A 33 -8.29 7.26 -20.35
C ASP A 33 -6.89 6.73 -20.02
N SER A 34 -6.65 6.47 -18.74
CA SER A 34 -5.39 5.92 -18.23
C SER A 34 -5.71 4.68 -17.42
N THR A 35 -5.28 3.50 -17.85
CA THR A 35 -5.51 2.23 -17.14
C THR A 35 -4.23 1.41 -17.05
N GLY A 36 -4.18 0.44 -16.13
CA GLY A 36 -3.07 -0.52 -16.01
C GLY A 36 -1.73 0.07 -15.56
N GLN A 37 -1.72 1.24 -14.93
CA GLN A 37 -0.47 1.88 -14.52
C GLN A 37 0.27 1.08 -13.45
N GLU A 38 -0.45 0.41 -12.56
CA GLU A 38 0.11 -0.52 -11.58
C GLU A 38 0.82 -1.71 -12.25
N GLU A 39 0.25 -2.27 -13.32
CA GLU A 39 0.87 -3.37 -14.08
C GLU A 39 2.11 -2.87 -14.84
N VAL A 40 1.99 -1.72 -15.53
CA VAL A 40 3.12 -1.13 -16.26
C VAL A 40 4.27 -0.83 -15.29
N TYR A 41 4.00 -0.19 -14.16
CA TYR A 41 5.03 0.09 -13.15
C TYR A 41 5.66 -1.20 -12.64
N ALA A 42 4.86 -2.18 -12.19
CA ALA A 42 5.37 -3.40 -11.57
C ALA A 42 6.30 -4.19 -12.50
N TRP A 43 5.88 -4.45 -13.74
CA TRP A 43 6.67 -5.23 -14.67
C TRP A 43 7.87 -4.46 -15.23
N THR A 44 7.73 -3.17 -15.51
CA THR A 44 8.87 -2.37 -15.98
C THR A 44 9.94 -2.27 -14.89
N LYS A 45 9.55 -2.11 -13.62
CA LYS A 45 10.47 -2.16 -12.50
C LYS A 45 11.10 -3.55 -12.33
N TYR A 46 10.30 -4.62 -12.40
CA TYR A 46 10.78 -6.01 -12.31
C TYR A 46 11.87 -6.33 -13.35
N PHE A 47 11.71 -5.89 -14.59
CA PHE A 47 12.69 -6.10 -15.67
C PHE A 47 13.78 -5.02 -15.76
N GLY A 48 13.87 -4.10 -14.79
CA GLY A 48 14.93 -3.10 -14.71
C GLY A 48 14.76 -1.88 -15.63
N TYR A 49 13.57 -1.66 -16.18
CA TYR A 49 13.19 -0.49 -16.97
C TYR A 49 12.74 0.67 -16.07
N ASN A 50 13.64 1.11 -15.18
CA ASN A 50 13.39 2.14 -14.17
C ASN A 50 12.98 3.49 -14.78
N ASP A 51 13.44 3.80 -15.99
CA ASP A 51 13.02 4.99 -16.74
C ASP A 51 11.52 4.96 -17.04
N LYS A 52 11.01 3.79 -17.47
CA LYS A 52 9.58 3.62 -17.74
C LYS A 52 8.75 3.59 -16.46
N ALA A 53 9.23 2.93 -15.40
CA ALA A 53 8.59 2.99 -14.09
C ALA A 53 8.46 4.44 -13.57
N GLY A 54 9.52 5.24 -13.72
CA GLY A 54 9.51 6.67 -13.40
C GLY A 54 8.52 7.49 -14.23
N VAL A 55 8.38 7.21 -15.54
CA VAL A 55 7.33 7.84 -16.37
C VAL A 55 5.94 7.51 -15.83
N THR A 56 5.70 6.27 -15.41
CA THR A 56 4.41 5.85 -14.83
C THR A 56 4.09 6.61 -13.54
N LEU A 57 5.05 6.71 -12.62
CA LEU A 57 4.89 7.47 -11.38
C LEU A 57 4.57 8.95 -11.65
N ASN A 58 5.33 9.59 -12.55
CA ASN A 58 5.10 10.98 -12.92
C ASN A 58 3.73 11.20 -13.58
N ALA A 59 3.27 10.24 -14.39
CA ALA A 59 1.93 10.30 -14.98
C ALA A 59 0.84 10.24 -13.91
N ILE A 60 0.95 9.31 -12.96
CA ILE A 60 0.03 9.21 -11.81
C ILE A 60 0.00 10.51 -11.02
N LEU A 61 1.16 11.01 -10.60
CA LEU A 61 1.25 12.24 -9.81
C LEU A 61 0.76 13.48 -10.56
N GLY A 62 0.69 13.42 -11.89
CA GLY A 62 0.11 14.48 -12.73
C GLY A 62 -1.39 14.66 -12.54
N TYR A 63 -2.11 13.64 -12.03
CA TYR A 63 -3.57 13.70 -11.86
C TYR A 63 -4.11 13.16 -10.52
N ASP A 64 -3.25 12.59 -9.67
CA ASP A 64 -3.54 12.20 -8.29
C ASP A 64 -2.98 13.27 -7.33
N PRO A 65 -3.83 14.14 -6.75
CA PRO A 65 -3.34 15.30 -6.03
C PRO A 65 -3.21 15.01 -4.53
N THR A 66 -2.35 15.76 -3.83
CA THR A 66 -2.44 15.86 -2.37
C THR A 66 -3.23 17.11 -1.97
N VAL A 67 -4.47 16.90 -1.51
CA VAL A 67 -5.39 17.97 -1.08
C VAL A 67 -5.89 17.59 0.30
N PRO A 68 -5.90 18.49 1.31
CA PRO A 68 -6.40 18.19 2.66
C PRO A 68 -7.94 18.13 2.68
N HIS A 69 -8.51 17.21 1.89
CA HIS A 69 -9.94 16.96 1.78
C HIS A 69 -10.14 15.47 1.51
N TRP A 70 -11.05 14.84 2.24
CA TRP A 70 -11.30 13.39 2.19
C TRP A 70 -11.46 12.90 0.74
N GLY A 71 -12.30 13.57 -0.05
CA GLY A 71 -12.63 13.14 -1.42
C GLY A 71 -11.62 13.53 -2.50
N TYR A 72 -10.60 14.35 -2.19
CA TYR A 72 -9.62 14.81 -3.17
C TYR A 72 -8.20 14.28 -2.91
N ASN A 73 -7.82 13.99 -1.67
CA ASN A 73 -6.47 13.47 -1.39
C ASN A 73 -6.24 12.10 -2.03
N GLY A 74 -5.28 11.98 -2.94
CA GLY A 74 -5.01 10.74 -3.68
C GLY A 74 -6.17 10.27 -4.56
N SER A 75 -7.14 11.14 -4.83
CA SER A 75 -8.33 10.84 -5.64
C SER A 75 -8.01 11.10 -7.10
N ALA A 76 -7.81 10.02 -7.85
CA ALA A 76 -7.51 10.05 -9.27
C ALA A 76 -8.54 10.89 -10.02
N ARG A 77 -8.08 11.91 -10.74
CA ARG A 77 -8.95 12.81 -11.50
C ARG A 77 -9.61 12.09 -12.69
N ARG A 78 -10.83 11.57 -12.48
CA ARG A 78 -11.65 10.86 -13.48
C ARG A 78 -13.02 11.53 -13.65
N TYR A 79 -13.62 11.40 -14.84
CA TYR A 79 -14.86 12.15 -15.18
C TYR A 79 -15.98 11.37 -15.87
N TRP A 80 -15.71 10.21 -16.44
CA TRP A 80 -16.54 9.67 -17.51
C TRP A 80 -17.16 8.31 -17.19
N ASP A 81 -16.63 7.56 -16.22
CA ASP A 81 -17.04 6.17 -15.97
C ASP A 81 -18.49 6.10 -15.47
N PHE A 82 -19.03 7.13 -14.83
CA PHE A 82 -20.46 7.25 -14.53
C PHE A 82 -21.38 7.09 -15.74
N ILE A 83 -20.91 7.37 -16.96
CA ILE A 83 -21.70 7.20 -18.19
C ILE A 83 -21.94 5.70 -18.50
N PHE A 84 -21.05 4.81 -18.03
CA PHE A 84 -20.95 3.41 -18.43
C PHE A 84 -21.11 2.41 -17.27
N ALA A 85 -20.58 2.73 -16.10
CA ALA A 85 -20.47 1.80 -14.96
C ALA A 85 -21.40 2.17 -13.77
N ALA A 86 -22.25 3.19 -13.91
CA ALA A 86 -23.01 3.76 -12.81
C ALA A 86 -24.51 3.92 -13.12
N LYS A 87 -25.31 4.15 -12.08
CA LYS A 87 -26.76 4.36 -12.24
C LYS A 87 -27.07 5.76 -12.73
N ASP A 88 -26.50 6.75 -12.06
CA ASP A 88 -26.80 8.15 -12.28
C ASP A 88 -25.80 8.74 -13.31
N ARG A 89 -26.12 8.56 -14.59
CA ARG A 89 -25.22 8.90 -15.71
C ARG A 89 -24.92 10.40 -15.77
N ARG A 90 -23.67 10.78 -15.47
CA ARG A 90 -23.17 12.17 -15.49
C ARG A 90 -21.75 12.24 -16.01
N LEU A 91 -21.38 13.34 -16.67
CA LEU A 91 -19.98 13.69 -16.94
C LEU A 91 -19.51 14.62 -15.82
N GLU A 92 -18.87 14.04 -14.82
CA GLU A 92 -18.69 14.65 -13.49
C GLU A 92 -17.45 14.06 -12.84
N ARG A 93 -16.74 14.84 -12.01
CA ARG A 93 -15.59 14.27 -11.30
C ARG A 93 -16.07 13.16 -10.35
N GLN A 94 -15.44 12.01 -10.46
CA GLN A 94 -15.70 10.84 -9.63
C GLN A 94 -14.72 10.88 -8.47
N LEU A 95 -15.19 11.06 -7.23
CA LEU A 95 -14.29 11.00 -6.08
C LEU A 95 -14.04 9.54 -5.74
N HIS A 96 -12.76 9.19 -5.63
CA HIS A 96 -12.28 7.85 -5.25
C HIS A 96 -12.73 6.70 -6.15
N HIS A 97 -12.99 6.97 -7.42
CA HIS A 97 -13.06 5.92 -8.46
C HIS A 97 -11.83 5.00 -8.46
N TYR A 98 -11.95 3.80 -9.06
CA TYR A 98 -10.96 2.71 -8.95
C TYR A 98 -9.51 3.09 -9.27
N GLY A 99 -9.30 4.10 -10.12
CA GLY A 99 -7.98 4.61 -10.41
C GLY A 99 -7.21 5.02 -9.14
N SER A 100 -7.90 5.50 -8.11
CA SER A 100 -7.29 6.01 -6.87
C SER A 100 -6.59 4.88 -6.09
N GLY A 101 -7.28 3.77 -5.85
CA GLY A 101 -6.71 2.61 -5.17
C GLY A 101 -5.64 1.89 -5.98
N LEU A 102 -5.82 1.78 -7.31
CA LEU A 102 -4.82 1.14 -8.18
C LEU A 102 -3.53 1.97 -8.28
N ASN A 103 -3.65 3.29 -8.47
CA ASN A 103 -2.52 4.19 -8.54
C ASN A 103 -1.75 4.29 -7.22
N ALA A 104 -2.39 4.04 -6.08
CA ALA A 104 -1.71 3.96 -4.80
C ALA A 104 -0.67 2.81 -4.75
N VAL A 105 -0.85 1.73 -5.52
CA VAL A 105 0.08 0.57 -5.56
C VAL A 105 1.50 0.99 -5.94
N PRO A 106 1.74 1.58 -7.12
CA PRO A 106 3.07 2.01 -7.51
C PRO A 106 3.63 3.12 -6.61
N LEU A 107 2.80 4.08 -6.18
CA LEU A 107 3.25 5.18 -5.31
C LEU A 107 3.78 4.70 -3.96
N LEU A 108 3.05 3.78 -3.30
CA LEU A 108 3.48 3.23 -2.02
C LEU A 108 4.62 2.22 -2.16
N ALA A 109 4.68 1.49 -3.27
CA ALA A 109 5.83 0.65 -3.60
C ALA A 109 7.10 1.49 -3.77
N GLU A 110 7.02 2.59 -4.52
CA GLU A 110 8.15 3.51 -4.72
C GLU A 110 8.55 4.18 -3.40
N TYR A 111 7.58 4.64 -2.59
CA TYR A 111 7.87 5.23 -1.28
C TYR A 111 8.66 4.29 -0.36
N ARG A 112 8.36 2.97 -0.37
CA ARG A 112 9.11 2.01 0.46
C ARG A 112 10.57 1.87 0.05
N GLU A 113 10.90 2.15 -1.21
CA GLU A 113 12.29 2.20 -1.68
C GLU A 113 12.94 3.58 -1.49
N HIS A 114 12.12 4.63 -1.48
CA HIS A 114 12.51 6.04 -1.36
C HIS A 114 11.78 6.72 -0.18
N PRO A 115 12.04 6.31 1.08
CA PRO A 115 11.27 6.77 2.24
C PRO A 115 11.47 8.26 2.59
N ASP A 116 12.40 8.94 1.92
CA ASP A 116 12.60 10.38 2.02
C ASP A 116 11.60 11.19 1.16
N ASP A 117 10.94 10.56 0.17
CA ASP A 117 9.89 11.19 -0.61
C ASP A 117 8.53 11.10 0.09
N PHE A 118 8.34 11.99 1.07
CA PHE A 118 7.09 12.09 1.82
C PHE A 118 5.87 12.40 0.93
N TYR A 119 6.06 12.95 -0.27
CA TYR A 119 4.96 13.27 -1.18
C TYR A 119 4.31 11.99 -1.72
N LEU A 120 5.11 10.98 -2.11
CA LEU A 120 4.61 9.67 -2.54
C LEU A 120 3.71 9.02 -1.48
N LEU A 121 4.15 9.02 -0.21
CA LEU A 121 3.35 8.49 0.89
C LEU A 121 2.01 9.22 1.03
N ARG A 122 2.01 10.56 0.98
CA ARG A 122 0.79 11.35 1.15
C ARG A 122 -0.25 11.07 0.07
N VAL A 123 0.19 10.98 -1.18
CA VAL A 123 -0.71 10.72 -2.32
C VAL A 123 -1.17 9.27 -2.30
N GLY A 124 -0.24 8.31 -2.23
CA GLY A 124 -0.56 6.88 -2.26
C GLY A 124 -1.41 6.43 -1.07
N TYR A 125 -1.14 6.93 0.13
CA TYR A 125 -1.97 6.61 1.29
C TYR A 125 -3.37 7.25 1.20
N GLY A 126 -3.47 8.43 0.57
CA GLY A 126 -4.74 9.07 0.24
C GLY A 126 -5.62 8.20 -0.66
N GLY A 127 -5.07 7.69 -1.76
CA GLY A 127 -5.79 6.80 -2.68
C GLY A 127 -6.18 5.47 -2.04
N THR A 128 -5.28 4.91 -1.21
CA THR A 128 -5.56 3.68 -0.43
C THR A 128 -6.75 3.85 0.52
N MET A 129 -6.80 4.95 1.28
CA MET A 129 -7.90 5.22 2.20
C MET A 129 -9.20 5.62 1.49
N GLY A 130 -9.06 6.32 0.37
CA GLY A 130 -10.17 6.78 -0.46
C GLY A 130 -11.11 5.67 -0.89
N ALA A 131 -10.57 4.50 -1.23
CA ALA A 131 -11.37 3.34 -1.62
C ALA A 131 -12.45 2.97 -0.58
N LEU A 132 -12.20 3.17 0.72
CA LEU A 132 -13.17 2.83 1.76
C LEU A 132 -14.33 3.84 1.86
N THR A 133 -14.20 5.05 1.29
CA THR A 133 -15.27 6.06 1.38
C THR A 133 -16.47 5.74 0.49
N ASP A 134 -16.27 4.86 -0.49
CA ASP A 134 -17.32 4.37 -1.38
C ASP A 134 -17.92 3.05 -0.91
N ILE A 135 -17.67 2.64 0.34
CA ILE A 135 -18.38 1.53 1.01
C ILE A 135 -19.26 2.14 2.11
N ASP A 136 -20.56 1.83 2.07
CA ASP A 136 -21.49 2.28 3.10
C ASP A 136 -21.39 1.45 4.40
N GLN A 137 -22.16 1.85 5.41
CA GLN A 137 -22.14 1.19 6.72
C GLN A 137 -22.72 -0.23 6.71
N GLU A 138 -23.48 -0.59 5.68
CA GLU A 138 -24.05 -1.94 5.49
C GLU A 138 -23.12 -2.84 4.65
N GLY A 139 -22.03 -2.26 4.11
CA GLY A 139 -21.03 -2.95 3.31
C GLY A 139 -21.30 -2.94 1.81
N PHE A 140 -22.27 -2.14 1.34
CA PHE A 140 -22.51 -1.98 -0.10
C PHE A 140 -21.52 -0.98 -0.68
N ALA A 141 -20.93 -1.32 -1.82
CA ALA A 141 -19.96 -0.48 -2.50
C ALA A 141 -20.58 0.32 -3.65
N SER A 142 -20.04 1.51 -3.90
CA SER A 142 -20.40 2.41 -4.99
C SER A 142 -19.26 2.54 -6.00
N ALA A 143 -19.60 2.76 -7.28
CA ALA A 143 -18.59 2.95 -8.34
C ALA A 143 -17.68 4.15 -8.05
N ALA A 144 -18.26 5.23 -7.52
CA ALA A 144 -17.60 6.41 -6.97
C ALA A 144 -18.65 7.33 -6.29
N PHE A 145 -18.17 8.39 -5.63
CA PHE A 145 -19.00 9.48 -5.11
C PHE A 145 -19.18 10.62 -6.12
N HIS A 146 -20.43 11.08 -6.32
CA HIS A 146 -20.79 12.23 -7.16
C HIS A 146 -20.33 13.55 -6.52
N SER A 147 -19.43 14.28 -7.18
CA SER A 147 -18.78 15.48 -6.64
C SER A 147 -19.50 16.82 -6.83
N PHE A 148 -20.50 16.88 -7.72
CA PHE A 148 -21.22 18.11 -8.03
C PHE A 148 -22.13 18.51 -6.87
N PRO A 149 -22.20 19.82 -6.54
CA PRO A 149 -22.97 20.30 -5.39
C PRO A 149 -24.46 19.96 -5.40
N ASP A 150 -25.04 19.68 -6.57
CA ASP A 150 -26.46 19.30 -6.70
C ASP A 150 -26.75 17.84 -6.35
N MET A 151 -25.72 16.99 -6.21
CA MET A 151 -25.86 15.55 -6.03
C MET A 151 -25.22 15.02 -4.74
N LEU A 152 -23.90 15.25 -4.56
CA LEU A 152 -23.13 14.92 -3.35
C LEU A 152 -23.55 13.62 -2.63
N LYS A 153 -23.56 12.50 -3.36
CA LYS A 153 -23.92 11.18 -2.82
C LYS A 153 -23.14 10.06 -3.52
N PRO A 154 -23.00 8.88 -2.90
CA PRO A 154 -22.49 7.69 -3.58
C PRO A 154 -23.41 7.26 -4.74
N ASP A 155 -22.85 6.75 -5.84
CA ASP A 155 -23.67 6.11 -6.87
C ASP A 155 -24.30 4.81 -6.33
N PRO A 156 -25.57 4.50 -6.62
CA PRO A 156 -26.23 3.31 -6.06
C PRO A 156 -25.81 1.99 -6.73
N LEU A 157 -24.91 1.99 -7.73
CA LEU A 157 -24.29 0.77 -8.24
C LEU A 157 -22.82 0.70 -7.83
N SER A 158 -22.36 -0.51 -7.54
CA SER A 158 -20.95 -0.79 -7.32
C SER A 158 -20.09 -0.64 -8.57
N GLY A 159 -20.68 -0.81 -9.76
CA GLY A 159 -20.00 -0.63 -11.04
C GLY A 159 -18.67 -1.39 -11.10
N ASP A 160 -17.61 -0.65 -11.38
CA ASP A 160 -16.22 -1.07 -11.48
C ASP A 160 -15.43 -0.81 -10.18
N TYR A 161 -16.07 -0.80 -9.02
CA TYR A 161 -15.43 -0.56 -7.72
C TYR A 161 -14.41 -1.66 -7.32
N GLY A 162 -14.59 -2.90 -7.76
CA GLY A 162 -13.77 -4.05 -7.32
C GLY A 162 -12.24 -3.81 -7.38
N PRO A 163 -11.68 -3.33 -8.50
CA PRO A 163 -10.28 -2.93 -8.60
C PRO A 163 -9.83 -1.87 -7.58
N ASN A 164 -10.72 -0.96 -7.17
CA ASN A 164 -10.41 0.02 -6.13
C ASN A 164 -10.13 -0.68 -4.79
N PHE A 165 -11.03 -1.59 -4.42
CA PHE A 165 -10.90 -2.38 -3.20
C PHE A 165 -9.69 -3.32 -3.25
N PHE A 166 -9.37 -3.86 -4.43
CA PHE A 166 -8.11 -4.59 -4.63
C PHE A 166 -6.91 -3.68 -4.30
N GLY A 167 -6.85 -2.48 -4.86
CA GLY A 167 -5.79 -1.51 -4.58
C GLY A 167 -5.69 -1.18 -3.08
N HIS A 168 -6.82 -1.06 -2.39
CA HIS A 168 -6.85 -0.94 -0.92
C HIS A 168 -6.25 -2.17 -0.23
N ALA A 169 -6.85 -3.35 -0.41
CA ALA A 169 -6.43 -4.57 0.26
C ALA A 169 -4.96 -4.95 -0.03
N TRP A 170 -4.48 -4.65 -1.23
CA TRP A 170 -3.10 -4.89 -1.63
C TRP A 170 -2.11 -3.96 -0.90
N ASN A 171 -2.47 -2.71 -0.67
CA ASN A 171 -1.56 -1.70 -0.12
C ASN A 171 -1.71 -1.41 1.37
N THR A 172 -2.83 -1.81 1.97
CA THR A 172 -3.12 -1.58 3.39
C THR A 172 -1.94 -2.03 4.25
N ALA A 173 -1.41 -1.07 5.01
CA ALA A 173 -0.32 -1.23 5.96
C ALA A 173 -0.21 0.01 6.85
N THR A 174 0.41 -0.16 8.01
CA THR A 174 0.82 0.96 8.85
C THR A 174 2.22 1.43 8.47
N TYR A 175 2.44 2.73 8.33
CA TYR A 175 3.75 3.32 8.04
C TYR A 175 4.20 4.17 9.23
N LEU A 176 5.35 3.85 9.82
CA LEU A 176 6.04 4.68 10.81
C LEU A 176 7.11 5.51 10.12
N VAL A 177 7.02 6.83 10.24
CA VAL A 177 7.85 7.80 9.51
C VAL A 177 8.46 8.80 10.48
N HIS A 178 9.70 9.22 10.22
CA HIS A 178 10.34 10.32 10.95
C HIS A 178 10.56 11.49 9.99
N HIS A 179 9.67 12.48 10.03
CA HIS A 179 9.67 13.63 9.15
C HIS A 179 10.54 14.77 9.72
N PRO A 180 11.38 15.44 8.92
CA PRO A 180 12.36 16.41 9.42
C PRO A 180 11.76 17.61 10.17
N GLN A 181 10.54 18.01 9.85
CA GLN A 181 9.85 19.13 10.53
C GLN A 181 8.73 18.68 11.48
N LEU A 182 8.19 17.47 11.31
CA LEU A 182 7.00 17.02 12.03
C LEU A 182 7.32 15.93 13.08
N GLY A 183 8.56 15.43 13.10
CA GLY A 183 8.96 14.35 13.98
C GLY A 183 8.33 13.02 13.57
N TRP A 184 8.01 12.19 14.56
CA TRP A 184 7.40 10.88 14.33
C TRP A 184 5.94 10.98 13.92
N LEU A 185 5.61 10.32 12.82
CA LEU A 185 4.27 10.23 12.24
C LEU A 185 3.90 8.77 12.00
N ALA A 186 2.61 8.46 12.10
CA ALA A 186 2.04 7.20 11.66
C ALA A 186 0.96 7.44 10.60
N PHE A 187 0.98 6.64 9.54
CA PHE A 187 -0.13 6.47 8.61
C PHE A 187 -0.72 5.08 8.88
N GLY A 188 -2.04 4.97 9.00
CA GLY A 188 -2.70 3.70 9.34
C GLY A 188 -2.57 3.29 10.79
N GLY A 189 -2.18 4.19 11.68
CA GLY A 189 -2.06 3.90 13.11
C GLY A 189 -1.83 5.15 13.94
N ASN A 190 -1.72 4.95 15.25
CA ASN A 190 -1.33 6.00 16.20
C ASN A 190 0.13 5.84 16.59
N VAL A 191 0.83 6.95 16.78
CA VAL A 191 2.22 6.97 17.26
C VAL A 191 2.32 7.67 18.61
N GLU A 192 3.09 7.08 19.51
CA GLU A 192 3.42 7.63 20.83
C GLU A 192 4.92 7.54 21.07
N GLU A 193 5.50 8.55 21.70
CA GLU A 193 6.91 8.58 22.08
C GLU A 193 7.05 8.61 23.61
N HIS A 194 7.74 7.63 24.17
CA HIS A 194 7.97 7.49 25.62
C HIS A 194 9.41 7.12 25.90
N GLY A 195 10.14 7.98 26.61
CA GLY A 195 11.52 7.67 27.06
C GLY A 195 12.48 7.32 25.90
N GLY A 196 12.29 7.93 24.73
CA GLY A 196 13.09 7.65 23.53
C GLY A 196 12.69 6.36 22.78
N THR A 197 11.61 5.68 23.19
CA THR A 197 11.02 4.56 22.45
C THR A 197 9.78 5.04 21.71
N ILE A 198 9.65 4.65 20.44
CA ILE A 198 8.56 5.04 19.56
C ILE A 198 7.62 3.86 19.41
N LYS A 199 6.40 3.99 19.91
CA LYS A 199 5.36 2.96 19.80
C LYS A 199 4.39 3.34 18.70
N VAL A 200 4.15 2.43 17.76
CA VAL A 200 3.06 2.52 16.79
C VAL A 200 2.01 1.46 17.09
N THR A 201 0.75 1.86 17.07
CA THR A 201 -0.41 0.98 17.21
C THR A 201 -1.16 0.97 15.87
N PRO A 202 -1.04 -0.11 15.07
CA PRO A 202 -1.77 -0.27 13.82
C PRO A 202 -3.28 -0.20 14.01
N LEU A 203 -3.93 0.65 13.20
CA LEU A 203 -5.38 0.84 13.12
C LEU A 203 -5.89 0.71 11.68
N ASP A 204 -5.02 0.37 10.73
CA ASP A 204 -5.39 0.04 9.36
C ASP A 204 -6.29 -1.22 9.32
N SER A 205 -7.00 -1.39 8.22
CA SER A 205 -8.04 -2.42 8.09
C SER A 205 -7.52 -3.86 8.19
N ALA A 206 -6.22 -4.10 7.97
CA ALA A 206 -5.64 -5.44 8.02
C ALA A 206 -4.84 -5.69 9.31
N ARG A 207 -4.07 -4.69 9.79
CA ARG A 207 -3.09 -4.80 10.87
C ARG A 207 -2.07 -5.93 10.68
N THR A 208 -1.80 -6.32 9.43
CA THR A 208 -0.89 -7.42 9.10
C THR A 208 0.43 -6.94 8.51
N ARG A 209 0.60 -5.63 8.31
CA ARG A 209 1.79 -5.05 7.67
C ARG A 209 2.21 -3.76 8.34
N VAL A 210 3.51 -3.63 8.63
CA VAL A 210 4.11 -2.42 9.20
C VAL A 210 5.40 -2.09 8.45
N TYR A 211 5.52 -0.85 7.96
CA TYR A 211 6.75 -0.32 7.38
C TYR A 211 7.40 0.68 8.34
N ILE A 212 8.65 0.44 8.72
CA ILE A 212 9.45 1.37 9.53
C ILE A 212 10.42 2.09 8.60
N ALA A 213 10.00 3.26 8.13
CA ALA A 213 10.67 4.00 7.05
C ALA A 213 12.14 4.35 7.34
N PRO A 214 12.53 4.79 8.55
CA PRO A 214 13.93 5.14 8.84
C PRO A 214 14.92 3.99 8.68
N PHE A 215 14.45 2.73 8.73
CA PHE A 215 15.27 1.52 8.60
C PHE A 215 14.96 0.73 7.32
N GLY A 216 13.98 1.15 6.52
CA GLY A 216 13.53 0.40 5.35
C GLY A 216 12.99 -0.99 5.70
N LEU A 217 12.52 -1.16 6.94
CA LEU A 217 12.09 -2.45 7.47
C LEU A 217 10.62 -2.69 7.14
N TRP A 218 10.34 -3.71 6.34
CA TRP A 218 9.01 -4.12 5.95
C TRP A 218 8.64 -5.42 6.64
N LEU A 219 7.66 -5.34 7.55
CA LEU A 219 7.21 -6.45 8.37
C LEU A 219 5.83 -6.87 7.89
N THR A 220 5.66 -8.15 7.54
CA THR A 220 4.36 -8.67 7.10
C THR A 220 4.01 -9.98 7.77
N LEU A 221 2.70 -10.22 7.91
CA LEU A 221 2.14 -11.43 8.51
C LEU A 221 1.23 -12.12 7.48
N ASP A 222 1.58 -13.36 7.08
CA ASP A 222 0.65 -14.20 6.30
C ASP A 222 -0.51 -14.70 7.17
N ALA A 223 -0.27 -14.79 8.49
CA ALA A 223 -1.24 -15.14 9.51
C ALA A 223 -0.92 -14.39 10.81
N GLY A 224 -1.96 -14.00 11.55
CA GLY A 224 -1.86 -13.20 12.77
C GLY A 224 -2.09 -11.71 12.52
N GLY A 225 -1.79 -10.88 13.50
CA GLY A 225 -1.88 -9.42 13.36
C GLY A 225 -0.97 -8.71 14.36
N PHE A 226 -0.58 -7.48 14.04
CA PHE A 226 0.15 -6.61 14.94
C PHE A 226 -0.81 -5.90 15.89
N GLN A 227 -0.54 -6.00 17.19
CA GLN A 227 -1.18 -5.16 18.19
C GLN A 227 -0.41 -3.86 18.38
N SER A 228 0.91 -3.91 18.39
CA SER A 228 1.77 -2.73 18.39
C SER A 228 3.19 -3.09 17.96
N VAL A 229 3.94 -2.08 17.51
CA VAL A 229 5.36 -2.19 17.20
C VAL A 229 6.09 -1.06 17.94
N GLU A 230 7.14 -1.40 18.67
CA GLU A 230 7.99 -0.45 19.39
C GLU A 230 9.37 -0.40 18.72
N LEU A 231 9.86 0.80 18.47
CA LEU A 231 11.18 1.07 17.91
C LEU A 231 12.00 1.84 18.94
N ASN A 232 13.20 1.34 19.25
CA ASN A 232 14.25 2.16 19.85
C ASN A 232 15.14 2.70 18.71
N PRO A 233 15.06 3.99 18.35
CA PRO A 233 15.83 4.55 17.25
C PRO A 233 17.34 4.61 17.53
N GLY A 234 17.74 4.67 18.82
CA GLY A 234 19.15 4.71 19.22
C GLY A 234 19.87 3.37 19.02
N THR A 235 19.21 2.26 19.36
CA THR A 235 19.78 0.91 19.17
C THR A 235 19.36 0.28 17.83
N GLY A 236 18.25 0.74 17.26
CA GLY A 236 17.57 0.08 16.15
C GLY A 236 16.77 -1.15 16.56
N THR A 237 16.61 -1.44 17.86
CA THR A 237 15.82 -2.60 18.33
C THR A 237 14.35 -2.39 18.00
N VAL A 238 13.70 -3.42 17.47
CA VAL A 238 12.26 -3.41 17.17
C VAL A 238 11.57 -4.51 17.96
N ARG A 239 10.54 -4.16 18.73
CA ARG A 239 9.72 -5.11 19.49
C ARG A 239 8.32 -5.16 18.90
N LEU A 240 7.91 -6.36 18.51
CA LEU A 240 6.60 -6.64 17.95
C LEU A 240 5.73 -7.23 19.06
N MET A 241 4.55 -6.66 19.24
CA MET A 241 3.47 -7.30 19.99
C MET A 241 2.48 -7.87 18.98
N LEU A 242 2.50 -9.19 18.81
CA LEU A 242 1.58 -9.91 17.95
C LEU A 242 0.28 -10.21 18.73
N ALA A 243 -0.85 -10.14 18.04
CA ALA A 243 -2.17 -10.43 18.60
C ALA A 243 -2.23 -11.86 19.15
N ALA A 244 -3.13 -12.08 20.12
CA ALA A 244 -3.37 -13.39 20.71
C ALA A 244 -3.84 -14.42 19.67
N ALA A 245 -3.61 -15.69 19.99
CA ALA A 245 -4.12 -16.81 19.23
C ALA A 245 -5.65 -16.77 19.14
N THR A 246 -6.17 -17.18 17.99
CA THR A 246 -7.61 -17.42 17.79
C THR A 246 -7.83 -18.88 17.44
N GLN A 247 -9.08 -19.34 17.44
CA GLN A 247 -9.44 -20.69 16.98
C GLN A 247 -8.99 -20.99 15.53
N PHE A 248 -8.73 -19.95 14.71
CA PHE A 248 -8.30 -20.08 13.32
C PHE A 248 -6.82 -19.74 13.11
N THR A 249 -6.15 -19.19 14.13
CA THR A 249 -4.80 -18.66 14.01
C THR A 249 -4.03 -18.92 15.29
N ALA A 250 -3.44 -20.11 15.38
CA ALA A 250 -2.59 -20.51 16.51
C ALA A 250 -1.13 -20.06 16.37
N GLU A 251 -0.71 -19.69 15.16
CA GLU A 251 0.64 -19.28 14.84
C GLU A 251 0.61 -18.03 13.97
N ALA A 252 1.54 -17.11 14.20
CA ALA A 252 1.83 -16.01 13.30
C ALA A 252 2.94 -16.41 12.33
N ARG A 253 2.85 -15.94 11.09
CA ARG A 253 3.84 -16.20 10.04
C ARG A 253 4.47 -14.88 9.61
N LEU A 254 5.61 -14.55 10.21
CA LEU A 254 6.27 -13.26 10.08
C LEU A 254 7.34 -13.28 8.98
N HIS A 255 7.19 -12.41 7.99
CA HIS A 255 8.25 -12.05 7.06
C HIS A 255 8.93 -10.75 7.51
N ILE A 256 10.24 -10.70 7.31
CA ILE A 256 11.08 -9.55 7.66
C ILE A 256 11.90 -9.23 6.41
N ASP A 257 11.48 -8.20 5.70
CA ASP A 257 12.15 -7.73 4.49
C ASP A 257 12.80 -6.38 4.74
N GLU A 258 13.93 -6.14 4.08
CA GLU A 258 14.60 -4.84 4.09
C GLU A 258 14.79 -4.35 2.66
N LEU A 259 14.33 -3.12 2.43
CA LEU A 259 14.43 -2.51 1.11
C LEU A 259 15.87 -2.05 0.91
N THR A 260 16.53 -2.63 -0.09
CA THR A 260 17.98 -2.50 -0.33
C THR A 260 18.44 -1.05 -0.55
N GLN A 261 17.51 -0.16 -0.91
CA GLN A 261 17.75 1.23 -1.29
C GLN A 261 17.85 2.16 -0.06
N VAL A 262 17.46 1.67 1.12
CA VAL A 262 17.48 2.46 2.35
C VAL A 262 18.84 2.37 3.05
N LYS A 263 19.42 3.54 3.37
CA LYS A 263 20.81 3.67 3.87
C LYS A 263 21.05 3.01 5.24
N ASN A 264 20.06 3.02 6.12
CA ASN A 264 20.21 2.58 7.52
C ASN A 264 19.75 1.14 7.76
N ARG A 265 19.75 0.28 6.73
CA ARG A 265 19.40 -1.14 6.87
C ARG A 265 20.30 -1.85 7.90
N GLY A 266 19.75 -2.88 8.53
CA GLY A 266 20.33 -3.55 9.68
C GLY A 266 20.41 -5.07 9.60
N ASN A 267 19.96 -5.75 8.53
CA ASN A 267 19.89 -7.21 8.50
C ASN A 267 19.10 -7.74 9.71
N TYR A 268 17.85 -7.30 9.81
CA TYR A 268 16.98 -7.58 10.94
C TYR A 268 16.64 -9.06 11.04
N HIS A 269 16.70 -9.59 12.25
CA HIS A 269 16.29 -10.96 12.55
C HIS A 269 15.75 -11.07 13.98
N PRO A 270 14.91 -12.08 14.27
CA PRO A 270 14.45 -12.31 15.62
C PRO A 270 15.59 -12.73 16.55
N VAL A 271 15.62 -12.19 17.76
CA VAL A 271 16.60 -12.55 18.80
C VAL A 271 16.41 -14.00 19.25
N LYS A 272 15.16 -14.48 19.28
CA LYS A 272 14.83 -15.88 19.56
C LYS A 272 14.86 -16.68 18.27
N THR A 273 15.27 -17.94 18.37
CA THR A 273 15.18 -18.88 17.25
C THR A 273 13.73 -19.28 16.99
N TYR A 274 13.26 -19.06 15.77
CA TYR A 274 11.98 -19.56 15.27
C TYR A 274 12.21 -20.50 14.10
N LYS A 275 11.27 -21.43 13.88
CA LYS A 275 11.28 -22.25 12.66
C LYS A 275 11.03 -21.33 11.46
N LEU A 276 11.83 -21.49 10.42
CA LEU A 276 11.56 -20.87 9.11
C LEU A 276 10.76 -21.87 8.26
N ASP A 277 9.60 -21.45 7.76
CA ASP A 277 8.79 -22.25 6.84
C ASP A 277 8.25 -21.37 5.72
N ARG A 278 8.62 -21.69 4.48
CA ARG A 278 8.32 -20.87 3.28
C ARG A 278 8.70 -19.41 3.49
N GLU A 279 9.95 -19.19 3.92
CA GLU A 279 10.55 -17.86 4.12
C GLU A 279 9.94 -17.03 5.27
N ALA A 280 8.86 -17.51 5.92
CA ALA A 280 8.29 -16.88 7.11
C ALA A 280 8.82 -17.52 8.41
N TYR A 281 9.07 -16.69 9.42
CA TYR A 281 9.27 -17.14 10.79
C TYR A 281 7.93 -17.57 11.41
N VAL A 282 7.85 -18.81 11.86
CA VAL A 282 6.67 -19.37 12.54
C VAL A 282 6.76 -19.04 14.03
N VAL A 283 5.89 -18.15 14.48
CA VAL A 283 5.82 -17.68 15.87
C VAL A 283 4.56 -18.28 16.53
N PRO A 284 4.72 -19.21 17.50
CA PRO A 284 3.58 -19.73 18.25
C PRO A 284 2.89 -18.62 19.02
N LEU A 285 1.58 -18.47 18.85
CA LEU A 285 0.78 -17.48 19.57
C LEU A 285 0.22 -18.10 20.84
N THR A 286 -0.03 -17.24 21.84
CA THR A 286 -0.67 -17.64 23.11
C THR A 286 -2.03 -16.96 23.27
N GLU A 287 -2.77 -17.28 24.33
CA GLU A 287 -4.03 -16.60 24.67
C GLU A 287 -3.86 -15.09 24.93
N ALA A 288 -2.62 -14.64 25.15
CA ALA A 288 -2.25 -13.23 25.26
C ALA A 288 -1.34 -12.79 24.10
N ALA A 289 -1.13 -11.47 24.02
CA ALA A 289 -0.23 -10.88 23.05
C ALA A 289 1.17 -11.50 23.14
N THR A 290 1.73 -11.88 22.00
CA THR A 290 3.03 -12.57 21.92
C THR A 290 4.11 -11.58 21.52
N GLN A 291 5.13 -11.44 22.36
CA GLN A 291 6.25 -10.54 22.08
C GLN A 291 7.33 -11.23 21.22
N VAL A 292 7.74 -10.56 20.15
CA VAL A 292 8.91 -10.90 19.34
C VAL A 292 9.86 -9.70 19.33
N GLU A 293 11.14 -9.94 19.62
CA GLU A 293 12.15 -8.89 19.56
C GLU A 293 13.07 -9.13 18.35
N LEU A 294 13.26 -8.08 17.56
CA LEU A 294 14.14 -8.04 16.41
C LEU A 294 15.35 -7.17 16.71
N THR A 295 16.53 -7.64 16.29
CA THR A 295 17.76 -6.87 16.32
C THR A 295 18.36 -6.80 14.93
N LYS A 296 19.12 -5.73 14.68
CA LYS A 296 20.00 -5.64 13.53
C LYS A 296 21.33 -6.33 13.80
N THR A 297 21.89 -6.97 12.78
CA THR A 297 23.28 -7.44 12.77
C THR A 297 24.17 -6.32 12.25
N GLN A 298 25.33 -6.07 12.89
CA GLN A 298 26.31 -5.11 12.37
C GLN A 298 26.91 -5.58 11.05
#